data_AF-A0A316EP56-F1
#
_entry.id   AF-A0A316EP56-F1
#
_cell.length_a   1.000
_cell.length_b   1.000
_cell.length_c   1.000
_cell.angle_alpha   90.00
_cell.angle_beta   90.00
_cell.angle_gamma   90.00
#
_symmetry.space_group_name_H-M   'P 1'
#
loop_
_entity.id
_entity.type
_entity.pdbx_description
1 polymer ?
#
loop_
_entity_poly.entity_id
_entity_poly.type
_entity_poly.pdbx_seq_one_letter_code
_entity_poly.pdbx_strand_id
1 'polypeptide(L)'
;MTFKLFLTAAALLLAPAIALAQSPSPSQGIDITCDPASRGTASAAERLICDHALLSMGYRRIFADQQRLLREKKIDGNDVAAFRRQRDACTTLDCLDGVFSAWKQKTADLKSGRNGARP
;
A
#
# COMPACT_ATOMS: atom_id res chain seq x y z
N MET A 1 -41.56 30.11 -18.08
CA MET A 1 -42.21 29.59 -16.86
C MET A 1 -41.20 29.71 -15.71
N THR A 2 -40.96 30.89 -15.13
CA THR A 2 -41.59 31.45 -13.88
C THR A 2 -41.60 30.43 -12.72
N PHE A 3 -40.68 30.49 -11.76
CA PHE A 3 -40.55 31.33 -10.54
C PHE A 3 -41.18 30.71 -9.27
N LYS A 4 -40.29 30.34 -8.35
CA LYS A 4 -40.30 30.53 -6.88
C LYS A 4 -41.32 29.82 -5.96
N LEU A 5 -40.72 29.44 -4.81
CA LEU A 5 -41.22 29.43 -3.43
C LEU A 5 -42.12 28.26 -3.00
N PHE A 6 -41.71 27.56 -1.94
CA PHE A 6 -42.31 27.81 -0.62
C PHE A 6 -41.32 27.42 0.49
N LEU A 7 -41.01 28.43 1.29
CA LEU A 7 -40.27 28.44 2.55
C LEU A 7 -41.30 28.25 3.67
N THR A 8 -41.19 27.20 4.48
CA THR A 8 -41.75 27.03 5.85
C THR A 8 -41.19 25.70 6.39
N ALA A 9 -40.82 25.49 7.65
CA ALA A 9 -40.99 26.23 8.88
C ALA A 9 -39.80 25.93 9.80
N ALA A 10 -39.48 26.91 10.65
CA ALA A 10 -38.59 26.75 11.78
C ALA A 10 -39.15 25.73 12.77
N ALA A 11 -38.34 24.71 13.11
CA ALA A 11 -38.49 23.97 14.35
C ALA A 11 -37.15 24.08 15.09
N LEU A 12 -37.12 25.03 16.03
CA LEU A 12 -36.12 25.14 17.08
C LEU A 12 -36.11 23.83 17.87
N LEU A 13 -35.14 22.96 17.59
CA LEU A 13 -34.72 21.93 18.53
C LEU A 13 -33.45 22.45 19.20
N LEU A 14 -33.59 22.92 20.44
CA LEU A 14 -32.47 23.10 21.35
C LEU A 14 -31.83 21.73 21.57
N ALA A 15 -30.77 21.44 20.81
CA ALA A 15 -29.84 20.37 21.15
C ALA A 15 -28.94 20.88 22.29
N PRO A 16 -28.77 20.15 23.41
CA PRO A 16 -27.71 20.46 24.34
C PRO A 16 -26.39 20.28 23.59
N ALA A 17 -25.65 21.37 23.42
CA ALA A 17 -24.26 21.30 23.00
C ALA A 17 -23.48 20.62 24.13
N ILE A 18 -23.41 19.29 24.11
CA ILE A 18 -22.44 18.56 24.91
C ILE A 18 -21.08 18.92 24.31
N ALA A 19 -20.47 19.97 24.84
CA ALA A 19 -19.09 20.30 24.61
C ALA A 19 -18.25 19.18 25.21
N LEU A 20 -18.02 18.13 24.42
CA LEU A 20 -16.95 17.18 24.68
C LEU A 20 -15.64 17.96 24.50
N ALA A 21 -15.17 18.57 25.58
CA ALA A 21 -13.81 19.05 25.73
C ALA A 21 -12.88 17.82 25.70
N GLN A 22 -12.70 17.27 24.51
CA GLN A 22 -11.67 16.29 24.24
C GLN A 22 -10.38 17.08 24.12
N SER A 23 -9.67 17.19 25.23
CA SER A 23 -8.26 17.54 25.21
C SER A 23 -7.59 16.60 24.20
N PRO A 24 -6.91 17.10 23.14
CA PRO A 24 -6.11 16.25 22.30
C PRO A 24 -5.00 15.70 23.20
N SER A 25 -5.18 14.47 23.66
CA SER A 25 -4.07 13.74 24.25
C SER A 25 -2.99 13.72 23.18
N PRO A 26 -1.76 14.20 23.44
CA PRO A 26 -0.67 14.00 22.51
C PRO A 26 -0.44 12.49 22.46
N SER A 27 -1.03 11.82 21.48
CA SER A 27 -0.61 10.49 21.07
C SER A 27 0.84 10.66 20.66
N GLN A 28 1.76 10.30 21.55
CA GLN A 28 3.17 10.15 21.23
C GLN A 28 3.26 9.00 20.24
N GLY A 29 3.10 9.33 18.95
CA GLY A 29 3.40 8.41 17.88
C GLY A 29 4.88 8.13 17.96
N ILE A 30 5.24 6.92 18.38
CA ILE A 30 6.57 6.38 18.16
C ILE A 30 6.80 6.36 16.64
N ASP A 31 7.68 7.23 16.16
CA ASP A 31 8.15 7.19 14.78
C ASP A 31 9.03 5.96 14.63
N ILE A 32 8.43 4.87 14.16
CA ILE A 32 9.14 3.62 13.89
C ILE A 32 9.68 3.72 12.46
N THR A 33 10.97 4.02 12.33
CA THR A 33 11.67 3.93 11.05
C THR A 33 12.00 2.47 10.76
N CYS A 34 11.32 1.91 9.76
CA CYS A 34 11.54 0.54 9.32
C CYS A 34 12.67 0.46 8.29
N ASP A 35 13.90 0.29 8.78
CA ASP A 35 15.06 -0.01 7.95
C ASP A 35 15.28 -1.55 7.87
N PRO A 36 15.27 -2.15 6.67
CA PRO A 36 15.51 -3.59 6.52
C PRO A 36 16.87 -4.05 7.08
N ALA A 37 17.87 -3.17 7.17
CA ALA A 37 19.18 -3.51 7.74
C ALA A 37 19.14 -3.70 9.27
N SER A 38 18.16 -3.11 9.96
CA SER A 38 18.02 -3.14 11.43
C SER A 38 17.01 -4.19 11.94
N ARG A 39 16.42 -5.00 11.04
CA ARG A 39 15.45 -6.06 11.37
C ARG A 39 15.98 -7.06 12.43
N GLY A 40 17.29 -7.30 12.44
CA GLY A 40 17.95 -8.21 13.39
C GLY A 40 17.92 -7.74 14.85
N THR A 41 17.93 -6.43 15.09
CA THR A 41 18.01 -5.83 16.44
C THR A 41 16.67 -5.30 16.97
N ALA A 42 15.64 -5.26 16.13
CA ALA A 42 14.31 -4.78 16.47
C ALA A 42 13.60 -5.65 17.53
N SER A 43 12.76 -5.03 18.35
CA SER A 43 11.86 -5.77 19.27
C SER A 43 10.87 -6.65 18.48
N ALA A 44 10.29 -7.66 19.12
CA ALA A 44 9.32 -8.53 18.44
C ALA A 44 8.10 -7.75 17.91
N ALA A 45 7.62 -6.75 18.64
CA ALA A 45 6.52 -5.89 18.22
C ALA A 45 6.93 -4.99 17.03
N GLU A 46 8.13 -4.41 17.08
CA GLU A 46 8.66 -3.56 16.00
C GLU A 46 8.87 -4.35 14.71
N ARG A 47 9.37 -5.59 14.80
CA ARG A 47 9.48 -6.48 13.63
C ARG A 47 8.14 -6.68 12.95
N LEU A 48 7.07 -7.00 13.70
CA LEU A 48 5.74 -7.19 13.13
C LEU A 48 5.21 -5.92 12.43
N ILE A 49 5.38 -4.76 13.06
CA ILE A 49 4.97 -3.47 12.48
C ILE A 49 5.74 -3.20 11.18
N CYS A 50 7.06 -3.38 11.22
CA CYS A 50 7.92 -3.10 10.09
C CYS A 50 7.77 -4.11 8.96
N ASP A 51 7.54 -5.39 9.25
CA ASP A 51 7.29 -6.40 8.24
C ASP A 51 5.98 -6.10 7.50
N HIS A 52 4.92 -5.72 8.23
CA HIS A 52 3.66 -5.32 7.59
C HIS A 52 3.82 -4.05 6.74
N ALA A 53 4.53 -3.03 7.26
CA ALA A 53 4.77 -1.79 6.52
C ALA A 53 5.61 -2.03 5.26
N LEU A 54 6.68 -2.83 5.36
CA LEU A 54 7.57 -3.17 4.25
C LEU A 54 6.83 -3.98 3.18
N LEU A 55 5.99 -4.93 3.59
CA LEU A 55 5.15 -5.71 2.68
C LEU A 55 4.15 -4.80 1.92
N SER A 56 3.48 -3.89 2.63
CA SER A 56 2.54 -2.94 2.01
C SER A 56 3.24 -2.01 1.00
N MET A 57 4.41 -1.48 1.35
CA MET A 57 5.24 -0.69 0.44
C MET A 57 5.73 -1.50 -0.76
N GLY A 58 6.20 -2.73 -0.51
CA GLY A 58 6.66 -3.66 -1.54
C GLY A 58 5.57 -3.95 -2.56
N TYR A 59 4.34 -4.22 -2.10
CA TYR A 59 3.19 -4.45 -2.96
C TYR A 59 2.88 -3.24 -3.86
N ARG A 60 2.87 -2.02 -3.30
CA ARG A 60 2.63 -0.80 -4.11
C ARG A 60 3.66 -0.64 -5.23
N ARG A 61 4.94 -0.90 -4.94
CA ARG A 61 6.01 -0.85 -5.96
C ARG A 61 5.82 -1.90 -7.04
N ILE A 62 5.51 -3.14 -6.66
CA ILE A 62 5.26 -4.24 -7.60
C ILE A 62 4.08 -3.92 -8.51
N PHE A 63 2.98 -3.40 -7.96
CA PHE A 63 1.83 -3.00 -8.76
C PHE A 63 2.19 -1.90 -9.76
N ALA A 64 2.93 -0.86 -9.34
CA ALA A 64 3.39 0.19 -10.24
C ALA A 64 4.32 -0.35 -11.35
N ASP A 65 5.18 -1.31 -11.01
CA ASP A 65 6.03 -2.01 -11.98
C ASP A 65 5.21 -2.80 -12.99
N GLN A 66 4.20 -3.56 -12.54
CA GLN A 66 3.29 -4.31 -13.42
C GLN A 66 2.58 -3.38 -14.40
N GLN A 67 1.99 -2.29 -13.89
CA GLN A 67 1.30 -1.31 -14.75
C GLN A 67 2.23 -0.70 -15.79
N ARG A 68 3.47 -0.38 -15.42
CA ARG A 68 4.47 0.12 -16.35
C ARG A 68 4.82 -0.91 -17.42
N LEU A 69 5.15 -2.13 -17.02
CA LEU A 69 5.59 -3.18 -17.93
C LEU A 69 4.48 -3.65 -18.88
N LEU A 70 3.22 -3.62 -18.44
CA LEU A 70 2.06 -3.86 -19.31
C LEU A 70 1.96 -2.79 -20.41
N ARG A 71 2.09 -1.50 -20.05
CA ARG A 71 2.09 -0.40 -21.02
C ARG A 71 3.26 -0.50 -22.01
N GLU A 72 4.42 -0.93 -21.53
CA GLU A 72 5.61 -1.17 -22.35
C GLU A 72 5.55 -2.48 -23.15
N LYS A 73 4.46 -3.28 -23.01
CA LYS A 73 4.29 -4.61 -23.61
C LYS A 73 5.45 -5.57 -23.30
N LYS A 74 6.07 -5.43 -22.13
CA LYS A 74 7.18 -6.28 -21.66
C LYS A 74 6.71 -7.50 -20.88
N ILE A 75 5.49 -7.42 -20.35
CA ILE A 75 4.77 -8.52 -19.72
C ILE A 75 3.33 -8.49 -20.25
N ASP A 76 2.58 -9.57 -20.00
CA ASP A 76 1.16 -9.65 -20.29
C ASP A 76 0.30 -9.86 -19.02
N GLY A 77 -1.01 -10.06 -19.22
CA GLY A 77 -1.93 -10.35 -18.11
C GLY A 77 -1.67 -11.70 -17.43
N ASN A 78 -1.09 -12.67 -18.11
CA ASN A 78 -0.76 -13.98 -17.54
C ASN A 78 0.40 -13.87 -16.57
N ASP A 79 1.39 -13.02 -16.84
CA ASP A 79 2.49 -12.72 -15.92
C ASP A 79 1.97 -12.15 -14.59
N VAL A 80 1.03 -11.20 -14.66
CA VAL A 80 0.40 -10.59 -13.48
C VAL A 80 -0.46 -11.62 -12.73
N ALA A 81 -1.22 -12.44 -13.46
CA ALA A 81 -2.03 -13.50 -12.87
C ALA A 81 -1.17 -14.57 -12.19
N ALA A 82 -0.02 -14.93 -12.78
CA ALA A 82 0.93 -15.87 -12.20
C ALA A 82 1.53 -15.35 -10.89
N PHE A 83 1.97 -14.09 -10.86
CA PHE A 83 2.42 -13.44 -9.63
C PHE A 83 1.34 -13.46 -8.56
N ARG A 84 0.10 -13.11 -8.93
CA ARG A 84 -1.04 -13.10 -8.01
C ARG A 84 -1.32 -14.49 -7.42
N ARG A 85 -1.32 -15.54 -8.25
CA ARG A 85 -1.50 -16.93 -7.77
C ARG A 85 -0.41 -17.34 -6.79
N GLN A 86 0.85 -17.00 -7.07
CA GLN A 86 1.96 -17.31 -6.15
C GLN A 86 1.82 -16.59 -4.81
N ARG A 87 1.48 -15.29 -4.85
CA ARG A 87 1.24 -14.49 -3.64
C ARG A 87 0.08 -15.05 -2.82
N ASP A 88 -1.05 -15.34 -3.48
CA ASP A 88 -2.27 -15.79 -2.82
C ASP A 88 -2.13 -17.19 -2.21
N ALA A 89 -1.11 -17.97 -2.61
CA ALA A 89 -0.77 -19.26 -2.02
C ALA A 89 0.09 -19.15 -0.73
N CYS A 90 0.66 -17.98 -0.44
CA CYS A 90 1.52 -17.81 0.74
C CYS A 90 0.70 -17.61 2.02
N THR A 91 1.12 -18.28 3.11
CA THR A 91 0.53 -18.16 4.45
C THR A 91 1.51 -17.58 5.48
N THR A 92 2.76 -17.33 5.08
CA THR A 92 3.82 -16.77 5.94
C THR A 92 4.46 -15.55 5.29
N LEU A 93 5.05 -14.69 6.11
CA LEU A 93 5.77 -13.50 5.64
C LEU A 93 7.00 -13.87 4.80
N ASP A 94 7.77 -14.88 5.21
CA ASP A 94 8.94 -15.34 4.45
C ASP A 94 8.58 -15.81 3.04
N CYS A 95 7.44 -16.50 2.88
CA CYS A 95 6.93 -16.89 1.56
C CYS A 95 6.65 -15.66 0.68
N LEU A 96 5.96 -14.67 1.24
CA LEU A 96 5.62 -13.43 0.53
C LEU A 96 6.88 -12.63 0.16
N ASP A 97 7.85 -12.52 1.07
CA ASP A 97 9.16 -11.91 0.83
C ASP A 97 9.89 -12.61 -0.33
N GLY A 98 9.79 -13.94 -0.41
CA GLY A 98 10.29 -14.75 -1.52
C GLY A 98 9.62 -14.42 -2.86
N VAL A 99 8.29 -14.37 -2.91
CA VAL A 99 7.51 -14.02 -4.11
C VAL A 99 7.87 -12.60 -4.59
N PHE A 100 8.03 -11.65 -3.67
CA PHE A 100 8.38 -10.27 -4.01
C PHE A 100 9.81 -10.16 -4.52
N SER A 101 10.72 -10.96 -3.97
CA SER A 101 12.11 -11.03 -4.41
C SER A 101 12.24 -11.64 -5.81
N ALA A 102 11.49 -12.71 -6.09
CA ALA A 102 11.42 -13.30 -7.43
C ALA A 102 10.90 -12.31 -8.47
N TRP A 103 9.88 -11.51 -8.13
CA TRP A 103 9.40 -10.45 -9.02
C TRP A 103 10.47 -9.40 -9.31
N LYS A 104 11.18 -8.91 -8.29
CA LYS A 104 12.28 -7.94 -8.46
C LYS A 104 13.40 -8.46 -9.37
N GLN A 105 13.74 -9.74 -9.26
CA GLN A 105 14.73 -10.37 -10.13
C GLN A 105 14.25 -10.41 -11.58
N LYS A 106 13.02 -10.89 -11.82
CA LYS A 106 12.42 -10.89 -13.16
C LYS A 106 12.42 -9.50 -13.80
N THR A 107 12.07 -8.45 -13.06
CA THR A 107 12.07 -7.09 -13.62
C THR A 107 13.48 -6.55 -13.87
N ALA A 108 14.48 -6.94 -13.07
CA ALA A 108 15.88 -6.64 -13.33
C ALA A 108 16.36 -7.32 -14.62
N ASP A 109 16.02 -8.58 -14.84
CA ASP A 109 16.39 -9.33 -16.06
C ASP A 109 15.78 -8.69 -17.31
N LEU A 110 14.50 -8.31 -17.26
CA LEU A 110 13.83 -7.57 -18.33
C LEU A 110 14.51 -6.23 -18.64
N LYS A 111 15.00 -5.53 -17.60
CA LYS A 111 15.74 -4.27 -17.75
C LYS A 111 17.12 -4.49 -18.38
N SER A 112 17.83 -5.55 -17.96
CA SER A 112 19.15 -5.90 -18.49
C SER A 112 19.09 -6.33 -19.96
N GLY A 113 18.11 -7.15 -20.33
CA GLY A 113 17.88 -7.56 -21.74
C GLY A 113 17.62 -6.37 -22.66
N ARG A 114 16.96 -5.32 -22.17
CA ARG A 114 16.78 -4.06 -22.92
C ARG A 114 18.08 -3.30 -23.14
N ASN A 115 18.96 -3.26 -22.15
CA ASN A 115 20.23 -2.53 -22.24
C ASN A 115 21.22 -3.22 -23.20
N GLY A 116 21.16 -4.56 -23.32
CA GLY A 116 21.98 -5.31 -24.28
C GLY A 116 21.45 -5.31 -25.72
N ALA A 117 20.17 -4.98 -25.93
CA ALA A 117 19.52 -4.97 -27.25
C ALA A 117 19.51 -3.58 -27.94
N ARG A 118 20.21 -2.58 -27.38
CA ARG A 118 20.32 -1.24 -27.95
C ARG A 118 21.60 -1.16 -28.81
N PRO A 119 21.51 -0.99 -30.15
CA PRO A 119 22.66 -0.74 -31.00
C PRO A 119 23.30 0.63 -30.74
#